data_AF-A0A1F2JM81-F1
#
_entry.id   AF-A0A1F2JM81-F1
#
_cell.length_a   1.000
_cell.length_b   1.000
_cell.length_c   1.000
_cell.angle_alpha   90.00
_cell.angle_beta   90.00
_cell.angle_gamma   90.00
#
_symmetry.space_group_name_H-M   'P 1'
#
loop_
_entity.id
_entity.type
_entity.pdbx_description
1 polymer ?
#
loop_
_entity_poly.entity_id
_entity_poly.type
_entity_poly.pdbx_seq_one_letter_code
_entity_poly.pdbx_strand_id
1 'polypeptide(L)'
;MVKSMPMTTNKQLYCIGIDDWAKRKGMNYGTIIVDAYTGRPIDILDSRDSSDVVKWLSRHKEIEYVTRDRATAYASAIAKAIPDAKQIADRFHLVKNLSDAIQDEIRQEYSYLKTVSKAIHAKTESKNPPDIETNLDSENYTKENIKQNIPSGMLEKEEKLVQMIKMKENGCSISEIARKTQTNWRTVEKYLEHGIPSPERSTSVNYNRYINEIKHMCSLKINPTAMFRSLKDIGLKCCERSFTRWFSLNFPDYKHKGNRTYTKPLKINNPDIVTNFIPLPLPKMLSIYVTNSEFGVAKDTGECSQERQTVDKLVREVSLLSSLRKLYIEFSALLKGGCPDQLDTWIKDGRLIGRKRIDTFCNGLEKDIQAVKNAITYDWTNGLVEGNVNRLKNKKREMYGKGSFELLRRKVCLSQTG
;
A
#
# COMPACT_ATOMS: atom_id res chain seq x y z
N MET A 1 -32.61 19.65 27.44
CA MET A 1 -32.48 19.00 28.76
C MET A 1 -31.16 18.24 29.02
N VAL A 2 -30.25 18.01 28.06
CA VAL A 2 -28.94 17.35 28.35
C VAL A 2 -27.92 18.28 29.04
N LYS A 3 -28.04 19.61 28.86
CA LYS A 3 -27.14 20.65 29.42
C LYS A 3 -27.15 20.76 30.96
N SER A 4 -28.00 20.04 31.66
CA SER A 4 -28.13 20.09 33.13
C SER A 4 -28.15 18.71 33.77
N MET A 5 -27.98 17.63 33.00
CA MET A 5 -27.93 16.27 33.55
C MET A 5 -26.59 16.05 34.28
N PRO A 6 -26.61 15.50 35.50
CA PRO A 6 -25.40 15.12 36.21
C PRO A 6 -24.68 14.02 35.44
N MET A 7 -23.34 14.11 35.35
CA MET A 7 -22.53 13.03 34.82
C MET A 7 -22.61 11.84 35.78
N THR A 8 -22.81 10.64 35.25
CA THR A 8 -22.85 9.42 36.06
C THR A 8 -21.53 9.29 36.81
N THR A 9 -21.58 9.33 38.14
CA THR A 9 -20.41 9.20 39.00
C THR A 9 -20.49 7.87 39.73
N ASN A 10 -19.36 7.17 39.83
CA ASN A 10 -19.16 5.89 40.50
C ASN A 10 -19.68 4.64 39.78
N LYS A 11 -18.86 4.15 38.86
CA LYS A 11 -18.57 2.72 38.71
C LYS A 11 -17.09 2.53 38.99
N GLN A 12 -16.73 1.49 39.75
CA GLN A 12 -15.33 1.08 39.88
C GLN A 12 -14.80 0.72 38.49
N LEU A 13 -13.82 1.48 38.00
CA LEU A 13 -13.27 1.32 36.66
C LEU A 13 -12.10 0.35 36.71
N TYR A 14 -12.32 -0.90 36.29
CA TYR A 14 -11.26 -1.92 36.31
C TYR A 14 -10.39 -1.89 35.03
N CYS A 15 -11.02 -1.77 33.86
CA CYS A 15 -10.33 -1.66 32.58
C CYS A 15 -10.92 -0.51 31.76
N ILE A 16 -10.05 0.33 31.22
CA ILE A 16 -10.44 1.42 30.32
C ILE A 16 -9.70 1.33 29.00
N GLY A 17 -10.26 1.94 27.96
CA GLY A 17 -9.58 2.19 26.71
C GLY A 17 -9.48 3.67 26.41
N ILE A 18 -8.33 4.09 25.88
CA ILE A 18 -7.98 5.49 25.63
C ILE A 18 -7.55 5.65 24.17
N ASP A 19 -8.14 6.63 23.48
CA ASP A 19 -7.75 6.98 22.11
C ASP A 19 -7.96 8.48 21.83
N ASP A 20 -7.32 8.95 20.76
CA ASP A 20 -7.45 10.30 20.22
C ASP A 20 -8.70 10.41 19.33
N TRP A 21 -9.44 11.52 19.45
CA TRP A 21 -10.48 11.90 18.50
C TRP A 21 -10.23 13.28 17.93
N ALA A 22 -10.48 13.44 16.63
CA ALA A 22 -10.25 14.71 15.94
C ALA A 22 -11.43 15.67 16.14
N LYS A 23 -11.19 16.82 16.78
CA LYS A 23 -12.12 17.98 16.74
C LYS A 23 -12.18 18.55 15.34
N ARG A 24 -11.00 18.86 14.80
CA ARG A 24 -10.77 19.22 13.39
C ARG A 24 -9.56 18.44 12.91
N LYS A 25 -9.76 17.65 11.85
CA LYS A 25 -8.75 16.72 11.33
C LYS A 25 -7.46 17.49 11.00
N GLY A 26 -6.33 17.00 11.51
CA GLY A 26 -5.01 17.58 11.27
C GLY A 26 -4.66 18.81 12.11
N MET A 27 -5.51 19.22 13.07
CA MET A 27 -5.22 20.37 13.93
C MET A 27 -5.45 20.05 15.40
N ASN A 28 -6.71 19.90 15.81
CA ASN A 28 -7.05 19.80 17.23
C ASN A 28 -7.64 18.43 17.52
N TYR A 29 -7.05 17.75 18.49
CA TYR A 29 -7.45 16.43 18.96
C TYR A 29 -7.81 16.52 20.45
N GLY A 30 -8.77 15.69 20.86
CA GLY A 30 -9.07 15.44 22.27
C GLY A 30 -8.92 13.95 22.56
N THR A 31 -9.00 13.59 23.82
CA THR A 31 -8.93 12.18 24.26
C THR A 31 -10.34 11.67 24.56
N ILE A 32 -10.66 10.44 24.16
CA ILE A 32 -11.86 9.72 24.62
C ILE A 32 -11.43 8.61 25.58
N ILE A 33 -12.21 8.43 26.64
CA ILE A 33 -12.00 7.37 27.63
C ILE A 33 -13.26 6.52 27.68
N VAL A 34 -13.10 5.23 27.48
CA VAL A 34 -14.21 4.27 27.37
C VAL A 34 -14.00 3.17 28.40
N ASP A 35 -15.07 2.77 29.07
CA ASP A 35 -15.08 1.58 29.93
C ASP A 35 -15.00 0.34 29.04
N ALA A 36 -13.93 -0.46 29.20
CA ALA A 36 -13.70 -1.64 28.37
C ALA A 36 -14.73 -2.77 28.65
N TYR A 37 -15.38 -2.77 29.81
CA TYR A 37 -16.42 -3.75 30.13
C TYR A 37 -17.75 -3.40 29.48
N THR A 38 -18.21 -2.17 29.69
CA THR A 38 -19.53 -1.74 29.21
C THR A 38 -19.51 -1.24 27.78
N GLY A 39 -18.31 -0.95 27.24
CA GLY A 39 -18.14 -0.30 25.94
C GLY A 39 -18.70 1.12 25.91
N ARG A 40 -18.94 1.75 27.06
CA ARG A 40 -19.54 3.08 27.16
C ARG A 40 -18.46 4.15 27.34
N PRO A 41 -18.57 5.30 26.66
CA PRO A 41 -17.72 6.45 26.95
C PRO A 41 -17.93 6.92 28.38
N ILE A 42 -16.85 6.93 29.16
CA ILE A 42 -16.82 7.47 30.53
C ILE A 42 -16.65 8.98 30.46
N ASP A 43 -15.68 9.41 29.65
CA ASP A 43 -15.32 10.81 29.55
C ASP A 43 -14.73 11.16 28.18
N ILE A 44 -14.74 12.45 27.88
CA ILE A 44 -14.00 13.06 26.78
C ILE A 44 -13.22 14.22 27.37
N LEU A 45 -11.93 14.29 27.05
CA LEU A 45 -11.05 15.40 27.37
C LEU A 45 -10.88 16.30 26.15
N ASP A 46 -10.85 17.61 26.38
CA ASP A 46 -10.72 18.61 25.32
C ASP A 46 -9.27 18.77 24.82
N SER A 47 -8.32 18.02 25.38
CA SER A 47 -6.92 18.05 24.94
C SER A 47 -6.39 16.63 24.75
N ARG A 48 -5.34 16.54 23.93
CA ARG A 48 -4.45 15.37 23.84
C ARG A 48 -3.22 15.52 24.74
N ASP A 49 -3.17 16.58 25.52
CA ASP A 49 -2.00 16.92 26.32
C ASP A 49 -1.89 15.92 27.47
N SER A 50 -0.71 15.34 27.61
CA SER A 50 -0.41 14.33 28.61
C SER A 50 -0.78 14.79 30.03
N SER A 51 -0.71 16.09 30.32
CA SER A 51 -1.06 16.66 31.62
C SER A 51 -2.53 16.46 32.00
N ASP A 52 -3.46 16.58 31.06
CA ASP A 52 -4.89 16.47 31.39
C ASP A 52 -5.31 15.02 31.51
N VAL A 53 -4.72 14.15 30.70
CA VAL A 53 -4.85 12.70 30.85
C VAL A 53 -4.32 12.24 32.21
N VAL A 54 -3.15 12.73 32.63
CA VAL A 54 -2.58 12.44 33.96
C VAL A 54 -3.51 12.91 35.08
N LYS A 55 -4.03 14.14 35.01
CA LYS A 55 -4.96 14.67 36.02
C LYS A 55 -6.22 13.82 36.14
N TRP A 56 -6.74 13.33 35.01
CA TRP A 56 -7.92 12.47 35.00
C TRP A 56 -7.62 11.09 35.60
N LEU A 57 -6.57 10.42 35.11
CA LEU A 57 -6.18 9.08 35.57
C LEU A 57 -5.79 9.05 37.04
N SER A 58 -5.19 10.12 37.57
CA SER A 58 -4.79 10.21 38.98
C SER A 58 -5.97 10.12 39.96
N ARG A 59 -7.20 10.35 39.48
CA ARG A 59 -8.44 10.20 40.27
C ARG A 59 -8.99 8.77 40.28
N HIS A 60 -8.44 7.89 39.46
CA HIS A 60 -8.93 6.53 39.22
C HIS A 60 -7.82 5.51 39.44
N LYS A 61 -7.36 5.39 40.70
CA LYS A 61 -6.29 4.45 41.08
C LYS A 61 -6.73 2.98 41.07
N GLU A 62 -8.03 2.73 41.01
CA GLU A 62 -8.64 1.41 40.90
C GLU A 62 -8.45 0.74 39.53
N ILE A 63 -7.98 1.48 38.51
CA ILE A 63 -7.77 0.96 37.16
C ILE A 63 -6.58 0.01 37.16
N GLU A 64 -6.83 -1.25 36.79
CA GLU A 64 -5.77 -2.26 36.66
C GLU A 64 -5.31 -2.43 35.21
N TYR A 65 -6.16 -2.17 34.22
CA TYR A 65 -5.85 -2.35 32.80
C TYR A 65 -6.19 -1.12 31.97
N VAL A 66 -5.28 -0.77 31.05
CA VAL A 66 -5.50 0.32 30.08
C VAL A 66 -5.19 -0.15 28.68
N THR A 67 -6.19 -0.21 27.80
CA THR A 67 -5.97 -0.40 26.37
C THR A 67 -5.69 0.94 25.70
N ARG A 68 -4.67 0.98 24.83
CA ARG A 68 -4.28 2.20 24.11
C ARG A 68 -3.62 1.87 22.78
N ASP A 69 -3.60 2.87 21.90
CA ASP A 69 -2.66 2.85 20.77
C ASP A 69 -1.20 3.02 21.26
N ARG A 70 -0.25 2.83 20.35
CA ARG A 70 1.20 2.92 20.56
C ARG A 70 1.75 4.35 20.65
N ALA A 71 0.90 5.33 20.95
CA ALA A 71 1.34 6.70 21.15
C ALA A 71 2.14 6.84 22.45
N THR A 72 3.38 7.30 22.35
CA THR A 72 4.30 7.45 23.49
C THR A 72 3.79 8.41 24.57
N ALA A 73 2.98 9.40 24.17
CA ALA A 73 2.36 10.37 25.07
C ALA A 73 1.40 9.69 26.06
N TYR A 74 0.54 8.77 25.60
CA TYR A 74 -0.37 8.03 26.48
C TYR A 74 0.39 7.05 27.36
N ALA A 75 1.39 6.35 26.81
CA ALA A 75 2.22 5.43 27.58
C ALA A 75 2.86 6.12 28.80
N SER A 76 3.44 7.30 28.56
CA SER A 76 4.07 8.12 29.60
C SER A 76 3.06 8.69 30.59
N ALA A 77 1.89 9.12 30.12
CA ALA A 77 0.82 9.64 30.97
C ALA A 77 0.27 8.58 31.92
N ILE A 78 0.03 7.37 31.42
CA ILE A 78 -0.47 6.24 32.23
C ILE A 78 0.59 5.83 33.26
N ALA A 79 1.84 5.64 32.84
CA ALA A 79 2.94 5.30 33.75
C ALA A 79 3.13 6.32 34.87
N LYS A 80 2.86 7.61 34.61
CA LYS A 80 2.94 8.68 35.60
C LYS A 80 1.75 8.72 36.57
N ALA A 81 0.54 8.43 36.09
CA ALA A 81 -0.68 8.59 36.88
C ALA A 81 -1.08 7.33 37.66
N ILE A 82 -0.92 6.16 37.04
CA ILE A 82 -1.32 4.85 37.56
C ILE A 82 -0.24 3.81 37.18
N PRO A 83 0.93 3.83 37.84
CA PRO A 83 2.09 3.01 37.47
C PRO A 83 1.83 1.50 37.56
N ASP A 84 0.95 1.07 38.46
CA ASP A 84 0.60 -0.34 38.66
C ASP A 84 -0.34 -0.88 37.58
N ALA A 85 -0.95 -0.01 36.77
CA ALA A 85 -1.87 -0.39 35.72
C ALA A 85 -1.13 -1.03 34.53
N LYS A 86 -1.59 -2.21 34.13
CA LYS A 86 -1.06 -2.94 32.98
C LYS A 86 -1.54 -2.29 31.69
N GLN A 87 -0.60 -1.72 30.95
CA GLN A 87 -0.88 -1.14 29.65
C GLN A 87 -0.99 -2.24 28.59
N ILE A 88 -1.99 -2.17 27.72
CA ILE A 88 -2.27 -3.15 26.67
C ILE A 88 -2.25 -2.43 25.33
N ALA A 89 -1.37 -2.87 24.43
CA ALA A 89 -1.28 -2.32 23.09
C ALA A 89 -2.48 -2.75 22.23
N ASP A 90 -2.95 -1.85 21.39
CA ASP A 90 -4.00 -2.16 20.43
C ASP A 90 -3.51 -3.13 19.33
N ARG A 91 -4.08 -4.34 19.34
CA ARG A 91 -3.80 -5.41 18.37
C ARG A 91 -4.01 -4.98 16.93
N PHE A 92 -5.03 -4.16 16.65
CA PHE A 92 -5.30 -3.70 15.28
C PHE A 92 -4.13 -2.88 14.75
N HIS A 93 -3.64 -1.92 15.55
CA HIS A 93 -2.50 -1.09 15.20
C HIS A 93 -1.22 -1.91 15.03
N LEU A 94 -1.01 -2.94 15.85
CA LEU A 94 0.12 -3.87 15.69
C LEU A 94 0.10 -4.59 14.34
N VAL A 95 -1.02 -5.23 14.00
CA VAL A 95 -1.17 -5.97 12.74
C VAL A 95 -1.10 -5.04 11.54
N LYS A 96 -1.76 -3.87 11.61
CA LYS A 96 -1.74 -2.87 10.56
C LYS A 96 -0.32 -2.34 10.30
N ASN A 97 0.42 -2.00 11.36
CA ASN A 97 1.78 -1.50 11.23
C ASN A 97 2.72 -2.53 10.59
N LEU A 98 2.54 -3.83 10.89
CA LEU A 98 3.29 -4.89 10.21
C LEU A 98 2.88 -5.00 8.73
N SER A 99 1.59 -4.95 8.42
CA SER A 99 1.07 -4.99 7.05
C SER A 99 1.62 -3.81 6.22
N ASP A 100 1.66 -2.61 6.80
CA ASP A 100 2.22 -1.42 6.17
C ASP A 100 3.74 -1.58 5.91
N ALA A 101 4.48 -2.16 6.88
CA ALA A 101 5.90 -2.45 6.71
C ALA A 101 6.16 -3.47 5.57
N ILE A 102 5.37 -4.55 5.52
CA ILE A 102 5.42 -5.55 4.44
C ILE A 102 5.09 -4.92 3.09
N GLN A 103 4.06 -4.06 3.04
CA GLN A 103 3.67 -3.36 1.82
C GLN A 103 4.81 -2.46 1.30
N ASP A 104 5.50 -1.76 2.19
CA ASP A 104 6.63 -0.90 1.81
C ASP A 104 7.81 -1.72 1.26
N GLU A 105 8.13 -2.89 1.84
CA GLU A 105 9.15 -3.80 1.32
C GLU A 105 8.77 -4.35 -0.06
N ILE A 106 7.52 -4.81 -0.21
CA ILE A 106 7.01 -5.28 -1.51
C ILE A 106 7.09 -4.16 -2.56
N ARG A 107 6.81 -2.92 -2.16
CA ARG A 107 6.88 -1.76 -3.06
C ARG A 107 8.31 -1.48 -3.52
N GLN A 108 9.31 -1.67 -2.66
CA GLN A 108 10.72 -1.51 -3.02
C GLN A 108 11.16 -2.59 -4.02
N GLU A 109 10.74 -3.83 -3.81
CA GLU A 109 11.13 -4.98 -4.64
C GLU A 109 10.22 -5.20 -5.87
N TYR A 110 9.22 -4.36 -6.07
CA TYR A 110 8.15 -4.60 -7.04
C TYR A 110 8.66 -4.78 -8.48
N SER A 111 9.70 -4.04 -8.87
CA SER A 111 10.31 -4.16 -10.20
C SER A 111 10.91 -5.54 -10.42
N TYR A 112 11.66 -6.04 -9.43
CA TYR A 112 12.24 -7.38 -9.44
C TYR A 112 11.14 -8.45 -9.45
N LEU A 113 10.13 -8.32 -8.59
CA LEU A 113 8.99 -9.26 -8.51
C LEU A 113 8.23 -9.34 -9.84
N LYS A 114 8.08 -8.22 -10.56
CA LYS A 114 7.45 -8.19 -11.88
C LYS A 114 8.25 -8.97 -12.92
N THR A 115 9.58 -8.88 -12.90
CA THR A 115 10.47 -9.64 -13.79
C THR A 115 10.42 -11.13 -13.49
N VAL A 116 10.47 -11.51 -12.20
CA VAL A 116 10.37 -12.91 -11.76
C VAL A 116 9.00 -13.50 -12.12
N SER A 117 7.92 -12.77 -11.89
CA SER A 117 6.57 -13.19 -12.29
C SER A 117 6.49 -13.49 -13.80
N LYS A 118 7.02 -12.61 -14.65
CA LYS A 118 7.10 -12.87 -16.10
C LYS A 118 7.88 -14.14 -16.44
N ALA A 119 9.03 -14.34 -15.81
CA ALA A 119 9.85 -15.53 -16.04
C ALA A 119 9.15 -16.83 -15.59
N ILE A 120 8.43 -16.80 -14.46
CA ILE A 120 7.64 -17.93 -13.96
C ILE A 120 6.52 -18.28 -14.94
N HIS A 121 5.80 -17.27 -15.46
CA HIS A 121 4.76 -17.51 -16.45
C HIS A 121 5.31 -18.11 -17.75
N ALA A 122 6.41 -17.57 -18.29
CA ALA A 122 7.06 -18.11 -19.48
C ALA A 122 7.51 -19.58 -19.31
N LYS A 123 8.03 -19.95 -18.13
CA LYS A 123 8.38 -21.35 -17.80
C LYS A 123 7.16 -22.27 -17.69
N THR A 124 6.00 -21.72 -17.36
CA THR A 124 4.75 -22.50 -17.20
C THR A 124 4.14 -22.81 -18.56
N GLU A 125 4.21 -21.85 -19.50
CA GLU A 125 3.74 -22.03 -20.87
C GLU A 125 4.63 -23.01 -21.66
N SER A 126 5.94 -23.07 -21.40
CA SER A 126 6.85 -24.04 -22.02
C SER A 126 6.63 -25.52 -21.59
N LYS A 127 5.84 -25.79 -20.55
CA LYS A 127 5.55 -27.16 -20.08
C LYS A 127 4.27 -27.77 -20.64
N ASN A 128 3.44 -26.99 -21.35
CA ASN A 128 2.31 -27.51 -22.10
C ASN A 128 2.62 -27.34 -23.59
N PRO A 129 2.98 -28.41 -24.33
CA PRO A 129 3.10 -28.27 -25.78
C PRO A 129 1.69 -27.96 -26.34
N PRO A 130 1.51 -26.89 -27.12
CA PRO A 130 0.40 -26.85 -28.05
C PRO A 130 0.68 -27.92 -29.11
N ASP A 131 -0.29 -28.76 -29.42
CA ASP A 131 -0.28 -29.58 -30.62
C ASP A 131 -0.10 -28.67 -31.84
N ILE A 132 1.09 -28.69 -32.42
CA ILE A 132 1.42 -27.98 -33.65
C ILE A 132 1.02 -28.90 -34.81
N GLU A 133 -0.03 -28.54 -35.54
CA GLU A 133 -0.04 -28.83 -36.97
C GLU A 133 0.60 -27.66 -37.72
N THR A 134 1.65 -28.04 -38.41
CA THR A 134 2.61 -27.28 -39.21
C THR A 134 1.95 -26.50 -40.36
N ASN A 135 2.39 -25.26 -40.58
CA ASN A 135 3.06 -24.84 -41.82
C ASN A 135 3.18 -23.31 -41.90
N LEU A 136 4.41 -22.84 -42.14
CA LEU A 136 4.82 -21.83 -43.14
C LEU A 136 6.09 -21.10 -42.67
N ASP A 137 7.19 -21.54 -43.25
CA ASP A 137 8.30 -20.77 -43.80
C ASP A 137 9.10 -19.84 -42.88
N SER A 138 10.33 -20.29 -42.66
CA SER A 138 11.50 -19.54 -42.26
C SER A 138 11.76 -18.32 -43.14
N GLU A 139 12.04 -17.17 -42.55
CA GLU A 139 13.31 -16.42 -42.67
C GLU A 139 13.17 -14.96 -42.20
N ASN A 140 14.24 -14.44 -41.57
CA ASN A 140 14.48 -13.04 -41.18
C ASN A 140 13.96 -12.51 -39.83
N TYR A 141 14.28 -13.21 -38.73
CA TYR A 141 14.43 -12.58 -37.40
C TYR A 141 15.91 -12.48 -37.02
N THR A 142 16.64 -11.53 -37.62
CA THR A 142 18.00 -11.20 -37.18
C THR A 142 17.97 -10.38 -35.88
N LYS A 143 18.95 -10.65 -35.01
CA LYS A 143 19.19 -10.07 -33.68
C LYS A 143 19.39 -8.53 -33.66
N GLU A 144 19.24 -7.85 -34.79
CA GLU A 144 19.44 -6.40 -34.94
C GLU A 144 18.18 -5.59 -34.65
N ASN A 145 16.97 -6.15 -34.82
CA ASN A 145 15.71 -5.43 -34.64
C ASN A 145 15.28 -5.20 -33.17
N ILE A 146 15.97 -5.81 -32.20
CA ILE A 146 15.66 -5.64 -30.76
C ILE A 146 16.23 -4.30 -30.23
N LYS A 147 17.27 -3.74 -30.86
CA LYS A 147 17.91 -2.50 -30.39
C LYS A 147 17.19 -1.21 -30.78
N GLN A 148 16.27 -1.24 -31.75
CA GLN A 148 15.67 -0.01 -32.31
C GLN A 148 14.36 0.45 -31.64
N ASN A 149 13.87 -0.26 -30.61
CA ASN A 149 12.59 0.06 -29.94
C ASN A 149 12.71 0.46 -28.46
N ILE A 150 13.89 0.89 -28.02
CA ILE A 150 14.11 1.48 -26.69
C ILE A 150 14.26 2.99 -26.86
N PRO A 151 13.51 3.84 -26.13
CA PRO A 151 13.68 5.30 -26.22
C PRO A 151 15.14 5.69 -25.98
N SER A 152 15.75 6.39 -26.95
CA SER A 152 17.19 6.72 -27.00
C SER A 152 17.76 7.28 -25.67
N GLY A 153 16.96 8.00 -24.87
CA GLY A 153 17.39 8.56 -23.59
C GLY A 153 17.44 7.59 -22.40
N MET A 154 16.97 6.34 -22.53
CA MET A 154 17.04 5.32 -21.48
C MET A 154 18.34 4.51 -21.57
N LEU A 155 18.76 4.17 -22.79
CA LEU A 155 20.04 3.52 -23.08
C LEU A 155 21.22 4.38 -22.62
N GLU A 156 21.22 5.70 -22.92
CA GLU A 156 22.27 6.61 -22.45
C GLU A 156 22.37 6.70 -20.92
N LYS A 157 21.25 6.54 -20.19
CA LYS A 157 21.21 6.60 -18.73
C LYS A 157 21.72 5.30 -18.11
N GLU A 158 21.37 4.16 -18.70
CA GLU A 158 21.88 2.84 -18.31
C GLU A 158 23.38 2.73 -18.59
N GLU A 159 23.87 3.22 -19.73
CA GLU A 159 25.29 3.29 -20.06
C GLU A 159 26.06 4.16 -19.05
N LYS A 160 25.51 5.34 -18.69
CA LYS A 160 26.10 6.20 -17.65
C LYS A 160 26.13 5.52 -16.28
N LEU A 161 25.09 4.77 -15.90
CA LEU A 161 25.08 4.02 -14.64
C LEU A 161 26.16 2.92 -14.64
N VAL A 162 26.28 2.14 -15.72
CA VAL A 162 27.32 1.11 -15.85
C VAL A 162 28.72 1.73 -15.75
N GLN A 163 28.92 2.92 -16.34
CA GLN A 163 30.17 3.65 -16.24
C GLN A 163 30.46 4.15 -14.81
N MET A 164 29.44 4.67 -14.09
CA MET A 164 29.57 5.09 -12.69
C MET A 164 29.93 3.93 -11.76
N ILE A 165 29.31 2.75 -11.96
CA ILE A 165 29.58 1.54 -11.18
C ILE A 165 31.04 1.10 -11.38
N LYS A 166 31.51 0.99 -12.62
CA LYS A 166 32.90 0.65 -12.93
C LYS A 166 33.91 1.62 -12.31
N MET A 167 33.62 2.92 -12.35
CA MET A 167 34.48 3.94 -11.74
C MET A 167 34.49 3.84 -10.20
N LYS A 168 33.37 3.45 -9.59
CA LYS A 168 33.27 3.25 -8.14
C LYS A 168 34.03 2.00 -7.68
N GLU A 169 33.95 0.91 -8.44
CA GLU A 169 34.72 -0.32 -8.21
C GLU A 169 36.23 -0.07 -8.30
N ASN A 170 36.66 0.83 -9.20
CA ASN A 170 38.05 1.29 -9.30
C ASN A 170 38.46 2.30 -8.21
N GLY A 171 37.66 2.48 -7.15
CA GLY A 171 38.00 3.29 -5.98
C GLY A 171 37.84 4.80 -6.13
N CYS A 172 37.19 5.30 -7.20
CA CYS A 172 37.02 6.73 -7.42
C CYS A 172 36.04 7.35 -6.39
N SER A 173 36.30 8.60 -5.98
CA SER A 173 35.40 9.36 -5.11
C SER A 173 34.15 9.83 -5.86
N ILE A 174 33.01 10.01 -5.16
CA ILE A 174 31.72 10.42 -5.76
C ILE A 174 31.86 11.74 -6.54
N SER A 175 32.64 12.69 -6.01
CA SER A 175 32.92 13.98 -6.67
C SER A 175 33.74 13.83 -7.95
N GLU A 176 34.62 12.84 -8.01
CA GLU A 176 35.45 12.57 -9.18
C GLU A 176 34.66 11.85 -10.27
N ILE A 177 33.79 10.91 -9.88
CA ILE A 177 32.82 10.26 -10.77
C ILE A 177 31.92 11.34 -11.40
N ALA A 178 31.33 12.22 -10.58
CA ALA A 178 30.47 13.32 -11.03
C ALA A 178 31.13 14.24 -12.06
N ARG A 179 32.41 14.57 -11.87
CA ARG A 179 33.19 15.36 -12.84
C ARG A 179 33.40 14.59 -14.16
N LYS A 180 33.78 13.32 -14.09
CA LYS A 180 34.07 12.48 -15.27
C LYS A 180 32.81 12.12 -16.07
N THR A 181 31.68 11.88 -15.40
CA THR A 181 30.39 11.53 -16.05
C THR A 181 29.51 12.75 -16.34
N GLN A 182 30.02 13.98 -16.12
CA GLN A 182 29.30 15.24 -16.28
C GLN A 182 27.88 15.23 -15.66
N THR A 183 27.76 14.66 -14.46
CA THR A 183 26.47 14.48 -13.77
C THR A 183 26.58 15.05 -12.36
N ASN A 184 25.49 15.63 -11.84
CA ASN A 184 25.50 16.21 -10.51
C ASN A 184 25.84 15.13 -9.47
N TRP A 185 26.69 15.43 -8.49
CA TRP A 185 27.14 14.48 -7.47
C TRP A 185 25.98 13.85 -6.68
N ARG A 186 24.89 14.58 -6.42
CA ARG A 186 23.67 14.02 -5.78
C ARG A 186 22.98 12.99 -6.66
N THR A 187 23.04 13.16 -7.97
CA THR A 187 22.49 12.19 -8.93
C THR A 187 23.37 10.95 -9.01
N VAL A 188 24.70 11.11 -8.97
CA VAL A 188 25.65 10.00 -8.91
C VAL A 188 25.44 9.17 -7.63
N GLU A 189 25.36 9.83 -6.48
CA GLU A 189 25.07 9.20 -5.19
C GLU A 189 23.73 8.46 -5.23
N LYS A 190 22.66 9.13 -5.68
CA LYS A 190 21.34 8.53 -5.85
C LYS A 190 21.33 7.33 -6.78
N TYR A 191 22.05 7.39 -7.90
CA TYR A 191 22.09 6.31 -8.90
C TYR A 191 22.91 5.10 -8.42
N LEU A 192 24.01 5.33 -7.71
CA LEU A 192 24.81 4.26 -7.11
C LEU A 192 24.06 3.58 -5.95
N GLU A 193 23.29 4.33 -5.17
CA GLU A 193 22.58 3.79 -3.99
C GLU A 193 21.22 3.17 -4.33
N HIS A 194 20.47 3.75 -5.29
CA HIS A 194 19.07 3.39 -5.55
C HIS A 194 18.80 2.96 -7.02
N GLY A 195 19.80 2.95 -7.90
CA GLY A 195 19.63 2.70 -9.34
C GLY A 195 18.92 3.84 -10.08
N ILE A 196 18.64 3.65 -11.38
CA ILE A 196 17.88 4.64 -12.16
C ILE A 196 16.42 4.66 -11.66
N PRO A 197 15.90 5.82 -11.21
CA PRO A 197 14.50 5.91 -10.82
C PRO A 197 13.60 5.57 -12.01
N SER A 198 12.59 4.72 -11.79
CA SER A 198 11.59 4.42 -12.81
C SER A 198 10.98 5.71 -13.36
N PRO A 199 10.66 5.78 -14.67
CA PRO A 199 10.03 6.96 -15.23
C PRO A 199 8.79 7.31 -14.40
N GLU A 200 8.68 8.58 -13.99
CA GLU A 200 7.44 9.11 -13.46
C GLU A 200 6.29 8.73 -14.40
N ARG A 201 5.13 8.41 -13.81
CA ARG A 201 3.91 7.95 -14.48
C ARG A 201 3.82 8.48 -15.90
N SER A 202 4.11 7.63 -16.88
CA SER A 202 3.74 7.94 -18.24
C SER A 202 2.23 7.94 -18.29
N THR A 203 1.62 9.12 -18.34
CA THR A 203 0.25 9.28 -18.85
C THR A 203 0.23 9.09 -20.38
N SER A 204 1.18 8.36 -20.97
CA SER A 204 1.14 8.02 -22.39
C SER A 204 0.02 7.04 -22.63
N VAL A 205 -0.97 7.49 -23.36
CA VAL A 205 -1.94 6.64 -24.04
C VAL A 205 -1.16 5.60 -24.85
N ASN A 206 -1.46 4.32 -24.65
CA ASN A 206 -0.76 3.25 -25.35
C ASN A 206 -1.29 3.13 -26.80
N TYR A 207 -0.77 3.97 -27.69
CA TYR A 207 -1.15 3.98 -29.11
C TYR A 207 -0.69 2.73 -29.86
N ASN A 208 0.31 2.00 -29.36
CA ASN A 208 0.80 0.76 -29.99
C ASN A 208 -0.28 -0.31 -30.07
N ARG A 209 -1.28 -0.28 -29.17
CA ARG A 209 -2.45 -1.17 -29.21
C ARG A 209 -3.24 -1.08 -30.53
N TYR A 210 -3.20 0.07 -31.20
CA TYR A 210 -4.00 0.35 -32.39
C TYR A 210 -3.13 0.51 -33.65
N ILE A 211 -1.87 0.09 -33.60
CA ILE A 211 -0.89 0.42 -34.66
C ILE A 211 -1.24 -0.22 -36.01
N ASN A 212 -1.85 -1.40 -36.00
CA ASN A 212 -2.24 -2.11 -37.21
C ASN A 212 -3.43 -1.43 -37.91
N GLU A 213 -4.42 -1.02 -37.12
CA GLU A 213 -5.58 -0.24 -37.58
C GLU A 213 -5.13 1.11 -38.11
N ILE A 214 -4.20 1.77 -37.42
CA ILE A 214 -3.62 3.04 -37.86
C ILE A 214 -2.89 2.87 -39.20
N LYS A 215 -2.02 1.86 -39.35
CA LYS A 215 -1.33 1.56 -40.61
C LYS A 215 -2.31 1.21 -41.74
N HIS A 216 -3.38 0.49 -41.44
CA HIS A 216 -4.44 0.19 -42.41
C HIS A 216 -5.20 1.45 -42.84
N MET A 217 -5.58 2.33 -41.89
CA MET A 217 -6.20 3.61 -42.23
C MET A 217 -5.24 4.54 -42.98
N CYS A 218 -3.92 4.45 -42.72
CA CYS A 218 -2.89 5.14 -43.46
C CYS A 218 -2.87 4.70 -44.94
N SER A 219 -2.88 3.40 -45.24
CA SER A 219 -2.90 2.91 -46.62
C SER A 219 -4.15 3.38 -47.39
N LEU A 220 -5.26 3.60 -46.67
CA LEU A 220 -6.51 4.14 -47.21
C LEU A 220 -6.53 5.68 -47.32
N LYS A 221 -5.46 6.38 -46.94
CA LYS A 221 -5.33 7.86 -46.99
C LYS A 221 -6.42 8.62 -46.22
N ILE A 222 -6.82 8.11 -45.05
CA ILE A 222 -7.87 8.65 -44.18
C ILE A 222 -7.39 9.85 -43.37
N ASN A 223 -8.29 10.78 -43.04
CA ASN A 223 -7.94 11.94 -42.22
C ASN A 223 -7.62 11.52 -40.76
N PRO A 224 -6.53 11.99 -40.14
CA PRO A 224 -6.20 11.69 -38.73
C PRO A 224 -7.32 11.98 -37.73
N THR A 225 -8.10 13.05 -37.92
CA THR A 225 -9.30 13.36 -37.11
C THR A 225 -10.37 12.28 -37.27
N ALA A 226 -10.56 11.77 -38.50
CA ALA A 226 -11.48 10.66 -38.74
C ALA A 226 -10.95 9.34 -38.14
N MET A 227 -9.64 9.09 -38.22
CA MET A 227 -9.02 7.93 -37.56
C MET A 227 -9.26 7.97 -36.05
N PHE A 228 -9.08 9.13 -35.41
CA PHE A 228 -9.31 9.30 -33.97
C PHE A 228 -10.74 8.93 -33.57
N ARG A 229 -11.74 9.38 -34.35
CA ARG A 229 -13.15 9.06 -34.07
C ARG A 229 -13.38 7.55 -34.11
N SER A 230 -12.90 6.89 -35.16
CA SER A 230 -13.03 5.43 -35.29
C SER A 230 -12.29 4.67 -34.18
N LEU A 231 -11.13 5.15 -33.72
CA LEU A 231 -10.40 4.55 -32.59
C LEU A 231 -11.07 4.81 -31.23
N LYS A 232 -11.73 5.96 -31.07
CA LYS A 232 -12.49 6.30 -29.86
C LYS A 232 -13.65 5.33 -29.63
N ASP A 233 -14.32 4.91 -30.71
CA ASP A 233 -15.42 3.94 -30.64
C ASP A 233 -14.96 2.54 -30.15
N ILE A 234 -13.67 2.20 -30.31
CA ILE A 234 -13.05 0.96 -29.79
C ILE A 234 -12.45 1.17 -28.39
N GLY A 235 -12.65 2.36 -27.79
CA GLY A 235 -12.23 2.65 -26.43
C GLY A 235 -10.86 3.29 -26.28
N LEU A 236 -10.33 3.96 -27.32
CA LEU A 236 -9.16 4.83 -27.17
C LEU A 236 -9.49 5.98 -26.19
N LYS A 237 -8.83 5.99 -25.03
CA LYS A 237 -9.04 7.00 -23.96
C LYS A 237 -8.04 8.14 -24.08
N CYS A 238 -8.24 9.04 -25.05
CA CYS A 238 -7.49 10.31 -25.13
C CYS A 238 -8.31 11.42 -25.79
N CYS A 239 -7.81 12.65 -25.77
CA CYS A 239 -8.38 13.75 -26.55
C CYS A 239 -7.79 13.77 -27.97
N GLU A 240 -8.56 14.29 -28.93
CA GLU A 240 -8.20 14.34 -30.36
C GLU A 240 -6.85 15.04 -30.58
N ARG A 241 -6.63 16.20 -29.96
CA ARG A 241 -5.36 16.95 -30.08
C ARG A 241 -4.14 16.13 -29.68
N SER A 242 -4.27 15.27 -28.67
CA SER A 242 -3.17 14.41 -28.22
C SER A 242 -2.86 13.33 -29.25
N PHE A 243 -3.90 12.71 -29.82
CA PHE A 243 -3.73 11.72 -30.89
C PHE A 243 -3.14 12.36 -32.14
N THR A 244 -3.67 13.49 -32.62
CA THR A 244 -3.18 14.15 -33.83
C THR A 244 -1.73 14.60 -33.66
N ARG A 245 -1.35 15.15 -32.50
CA ARG A 245 0.04 15.52 -32.19
C ARG A 245 0.95 14.29 -32.21
N TRP A 246 0.56 13.20 -31.55
CA TRP A 246 1.32 11.96 -31.56
C TRP A 246 1.45 11.40 -32.98
N PHE A 247 0.36 11.39 -33.75
CA PHE A 247 0.32 10.86 -35.11
C PHE A 247 1.24 11.66 -36.04
N SER A 248 1.21 12.98 -36.01
CA SER A 248 2.11 13.83 -36.82
C SER A 248 3.59 13.62 -36.51
N LEU A 249 3.94 13.27 -35.27
CA LEU A 249 5.33 12.97 -34.88
C LEU A 249 5.78 11.58 -35.35
N ASN A 250 4.87 10.60 -35.40
CA ASN A 250 5.21 9.21 -35.75
C ASN A 250 5.01 8.90 -37.25
N PHE A 251 4.24 9.73 -37.97
CA PHE A 251 3.97 9.61 -39.39
C PHE A 251 4.18 10.97 -40.10
N PRO A 252 5.40 11.54 -40.05
CA PRO A 252 5.66 12.90 -40.55
C PRO A 252 5.40 13.07 -42.06
N ASP A 253 5.62 12.01 -42.85
CA ASP A 253 5.45 12.03 -44.31
C ASP A 253 4.02 11.72 -44.77
N TYR A 254 3.08 11.55 -43.85
CA TYR A 254 1.73 11.11 -44.17
C TYR A 254 0.87 12.25 -44.76
N LYS A 255 0.36 12.03 -45.98
CA LYS A 255 -0.61 12.91 -46.65
C LYS A 255 -1.96 12.21 -46.81
N HIS A 256 -2.99 12.73 -46.14
CA HIS A 256 -4.37 12.23 -46.24
C HIS A 256 -5.13 12.87 -47.40
N LYS A 257 -6.22 12.23 -47.86
CA LYS A 257 -7.15 12.79 -48.85
C LYS A 257 -8.38 13.40 -48.14
N GLY A 258 -8.51 14.72 -48.13
CA GLY A 258 -9.73 15.44 -47.70
C GLY A 258 -10.38 14.93 -46.41
N ASN A 259 -11.71 15.09 -46.28
CA ASN A 259 -12.50 14.58 -45.14
C ASN A 259 -12.87 13.09 -45.26
N ARG A 260 -11.99 12.27 -45.84
CA ARG A 260 -12.24 10.83 -46.02
C ARG A 260 -12.32 10.11 -44.68
N THR A 261 -13.44 9.45 -44.41
CA THR A 261 -13.72 8.68 -43.18
C THR A 261 -13.49 7.18 -43.38
N TYR A 262 -13.21 6.46 -42.29
CA TYR A 262 -13.20 5.00 -42.28
C TYR A 262 -14.63 4.49 -42.09
N THR A 263 -15.17 3.79 -43.08
CA THR A 263 -16.56 3.34 -43.09
C THR A 263 -16.73 1.85 -42.80
N LYS A 264 -15.64 1.08 -42.80
CA LYS A 264 -15.69 -0.34 -42.43
C LYS A 264 -15.74 -0.46 -40.90
N PRO A 265 -16.44 -1.44 -40.32
CA PRO A 265 -16.31 -1.74 -38.91
C PRO A 265 -14.85 -2.12 -38.64
N LEU A 266 -14.23 -1.44 -37.68
CA LEU A 266 -12.88 -1.80 -37.25
C LEU A 266 -12.95 -3.16 -36.58
N LYS A 267 -12.25 -4.14 -37.16
CA LYS A 267 -12.08 -5.44 -36.53
C LYS A 267 -11.20 -5.22 -35.30
N ILE A 268 -11.63 -5.71 -34.14
CA ILE A 268 -10.75 -5.88 -32.99
C ILE A 268 -9.83 -7.04 -33.36
N ASN A 269 -8.79 -6.75 -34.14
CA ASN A 269 -7.65 -7.64 -34.16
C ASN A 269 -7.01 -7.41 -32.80
N ASN A 270 -7.04 -8.42 -31.95
CA ASN A 270 -6.22 -8.47 -30.76
C ASN A 270 -4.95 -9.19 -31.21
N PRO A 271 -3.97 -8.52 -31.88
CA PRO A 271 -2.71 -9.20 -32.19
C PRO A 271 -2.05 -9.49 -30.86
N ASP A 272 -1.69 -10.75 -30.67
CA ASP A 272 -1.38 -11.35 -29.38
C ASP A 272 -0.35 -10.58 -28.55
N ILE A 273 -0.84 -10.05 -27.42
CA ILE A 273 -0.36 -10.53 -26.13
C ILE A 273 -1.60 -10.98 -25.35
N VAL A 274 -2.29 -12.01 -25.86
CA VAL A 274 -2.89 -12.99 -24.96
C VAL A 274 -1.79 -14.02 -24.68
N THR A 275 -0.73 -13.57 -24.01
CA THR A 275 -0.24 -14.45 -22.95
C THR A 275 -1.40 -14.53 -21.96
N ASN A 276 -1.75 -15.72 -21.48
CA ASN A 276 -2.60 -15.88 -20.29
C ASN A 276 -1.89 -15.33 -19.02
N PHE A 277 -1.03 -14.32 -19.19
CA PHE A 277 -0.28 -13.60 -18.19
C PHE A 277 -1.23 -12.62 -17.51
N ILE A 278 -1.69 -13.02 -16.33
CA ILE A 278 -2.29 -12.09 -15.40
C ILE A 278 -1.18 -11.16 -14.93
N PRO A 279 -1.28 -9.85 -15.18
CA PRO A 279 -0.28 -8.91 -14.72
C PRO A 279 -0.22 -8.96 -13.19
N LEU A 280 1.01 -8.96 -12.65
CA LEU A 280 1.22 -8.92 -11.21
C LEU A 280 0.38 -7.78 -10.58
N PRO A 281 -0.41 -8.05 -9.52
CA PRO A 281 -1.21 -7.03 -8.86
C PRO A 281 -0.36 -5.89 -8.33
N LEU A 282 -0.92 -4.68 -8.27
CA LEU A 282 -0.25 -3.51 -7.69
C LEU A 282 0.35 -3.83 -6.30
N PRO A 283 1.43 -3.15 -5.86
CA PRO A 283 2.12 -3.48 -4.61
C PRO A 283 1.20 -3.61 -3.39
N LYS A 284 0.22 -2.70 -3.29
CA LYS A 284 -0.79 -2.71 -2.21
C LYS A 284 -1.72 -3.94 -2.27
N MET A 285 -2.10 -4.37 -3.47
CA MET A 285 -2.92 -5.58 -3.62
C MET A 285 -2.08 -6.82 -3.35
N LEU A 286 -0.85 -6.84 -3.86
CA LEU A 286 0.10 -7.93 -3.61
C LEU A 286 0.37 -8.11 -2.12
N SER A 287 0.54 -7.02 -1.35
CA SER A 287 0.70 -7.12 0.11
C SER A 287 -0.54 -7.68 0.81
N ILE A 288 -1.74 -7.36 0.34
CA ILE A 288 -2.99 -7.95 0.85
C ILE A 288 -3.02 -9.46 0.57
N TYR A 289 -2.67 -9.91 -0.64
CA TYR A 289 -2.58 -11.36 -0.93
C TYR A 289 -1.51 -12.07 -0.09
N VAL A 290 -0.39 -11.41 0.18
CA VAL A 290 0.71 -11.96 0.99
C VAL A 290 0.28 -12.11 2.45
N THR A 291 -0.41 -11.11 3.01
CA THR A 291 -0.80 -11.05 4.44
C THR A 291 -2.15 -11.71 4.74
N ASN A 292 -3.11 -11.73 3.82
CA ASN A 292 -4.42 -12.33 4.03
C ASN A 292 -4.58 -13.59 3.19
N SER A 293 -4.64 -14.75 3.85
CA SER A 293 -4.81 -16.05 3.19
C SER A 293 -6.19 -16.24 2.55
N GLU A 294 -7.22 -15.58 3.06
CA GLU A 294 -8.61 -15.68 2.58
C GLU A 294 -8.90 -14.72 1.42
N PHE A 295 -8.03 -13.73 1.19
CA PHE A 295 -8.25 -12.76 0.12
C PHE A 295 -8.12 -13.41 -1.26
N GLY A 296 -9.17 -13.28 -2.06
CA GLY A 296 -9.30 -13.94 -3.35
C GLY A 296 -9.81 -15.37 -3.29
N VAL A 297 -10.36 -15.81 -2.17
CA VAL A 297 -11.02 -17.11 -2.01
C VAL A 297 -12.53 -16.89 -1.85
N ALA A 298 -13.34 -17.57 -2.65
CA ALA A 298 -14.79 -17.52 -2.54
C ALA A 298 -15.25 -18.16 -1.21
N LYS A 299 -16.13 -17.48 -0.46
CA LYS A 299 -16.52 -17.91 0.90
C LYS A 299 -17.43 -19.13 0.92
N ASP A 300 -18.16 -19.33 -0.17
CA ASP A 300 -19.15 -20.39 -0.40
C ASP A 300 -18.54 -21.63 -1.04
N THR A 301 -17.72 -21.45 -2.08
CA THR A 301 -17.12 -22.56 -2.84
C THR A 301 -15.70 -22.90 -2.43
N GLY A 302 -15.00 -21.99 -1.73
CA GLY A 302 -13.57 -22.14 -1.43
C GLY A 302 -12.65 -21.97 -2.65
N GLU A 303 -13.19 -21.59 -3.81
CA GLU A 303 -12.42 -21.45 -5.04
C GLU A 303 -11.52 -20.21 -5.00
N CYS A 304 -10.24 -20.41 -5.35
CA CYS A 304 -9.25 -19.34 -5.44
C CYS A 304 -9.34 -18.62 -6.79
N SER A 305 -9.38 -17.28 -6.77
CA SER A 305 -9.28 -16.47 -7.98
C SER A 305 -7.97 -16.74 -8.72
N GLN A 306 -7.97 -16.54 -10.03
CA GLN A 306 -6.78 -16.76 -10.86
C GLN A 306 -5.59 -15.85 -10.44
N GLU A 307 -5.90 -14.65 -9.96
CA GLU A 307 -4.92 -13.73 -9.36
C GLU A 307 -4.32 -14.31 -8.09
N ARG A 308 -5.14 -14.90 -7.22
CA ARG A 308 -4.67 -15.55 -5.98
C ARG A 308 -3.71 -16.68 -6.27
N GLN A 309 -4.07 -17.55 -7.21
CA GLN A 309 -3.23 -18.69 -7.61
C GLN A 309 -1.87 -18.22 -8.16
N THR A 310 -1.89 -17.15 -8.97
CA THR A 310 -0.67 -16.53 -9.51
C THR A 310 0.23 -15.99 -8.40
N VAL A 311 -0.34 -15.27 -7.43
CA VAL A 311 0.43 -14.75 -6.29
C VAL A 311 0.96 -15.88 -5.41
N ASP A 312 0.17 -16.91 -5.14
CA ASP A 312 0.63 -18.04 -4.33
C ASP A 312 1.78 -18.81 -4.99
N LYS A 313 1.76 -18.94 -6.31
CA LYS A 313 2.91 -19.47 -7.06
C LYS A 313 4.14 -18.58 -6.90
N LEU A 314 3.99 -17.26 -7.04
CA LEU A 314 5.08 -16.30 -6.83
C LEU A 314 5.65 -16.36 -5.41
N VAL A 315 4.80 -16.49 -4.39
CA VAL A 315 5.22 -16.59 -2.99
C VAL A 315 6.05 -17.85 -2.73
N ARG A 316 5.76 -18.97 -3.42
CA ARG A 316 6.55 -20.20 -3.32
C ARG A 316 7.94 -20.08 -3.95
N GLU A 317 8.03 -19.37 -5.07
CA GLU A 317 9.29 -19.21 -5.83
C GLU A 317 10.19 -18.11 -5.27
N VAL A 318 9.62 -17.09 -4.61
CA VAL A 318 10.37 -15.95 -4.06
C VAL A 318 10.49 -16.08 -2.54
N SER A 319 11.70 -16.41 -2.08
CA SER A 319 12.03 -16.61 -0.66
C SER A 319 11.65 -15.42 0.23
N LEU A 320 11.82 -14.19 -0.27
CA LEU A 320 11.41 -12.98 0.45
C LEU A 320 9.91 -12.97 0.75
N LEU A 321 9.06 -13.20 -0.26
CA LEU A 321 7.61 -13.16 -0.08
C LEU A 321 7.12 -14.29 0.82
N SER A 322 7.73 -15.47 0.72
CA SER A 322 7.47 -16.60 1.64
C SER A 322 7.78 -16.22 3.08
N SER A 323 8.95 -15.61 3.32
CA SER A 323 9.39 -15.17 4.64
C SER A 323 8.47 -14.09 5.22
N LEU A 324 8.06 -13.09 4.42
CA LEU A 324 7.14 -12.03 4.84
C LEU A 324 5.74 -12.57 5.15
N ARG A 325 5.23 -13.52 4.35
CA ARG A 325 3.95 -14.20 4.62
C ARG A 325 4.01 -14.98 5.93
N LYS A 326 5.05 -15.80 6.11
CA LYS A 326 5.28 -16.57 7.34
C LYS A 326 5.30 -15.66 8.56
N LEU A 327 6.11 -14.59 8.50
CA LEU A 327 6.24 -13.59 9.55
C LEU A 327 4.89 -12.99 9.95
N TYR A 328 4.04 -12.62 8.98
CA TYR A 328 2.72 -12.07 9.25
C TYR A 328 1.75 -13.09 9.88
N ILE A 329 1.71 -14.31 9.36
CA ILE A 329 0.83 -15.37 9.87
C ILE A 329 1.18 -15.71 11.31
N GLU A 330 2.47 -15.89 11.61
CA GLU A 330 2.95 -16.16 12.96
C GLU A 330 2.62 -15.02 13.91
N PHE A 331 2.83 -13.76 13.50
CA PHE A 331 2.47 -12.61 14.32
C PHE A 331 0.98 -12.53 14.62
N SER A 332 0.14 -12.76 13.60
CA SER A 332 -1.32 -12.74 13.77
C SER A 332 -1.79 -13.87 14.68
N ALA A 333 -1.17 -15.06 14.59
CA ALA A 333 -1.45 -16.18 15.47
C ALA A 333 -1.03 -15.86 16.92
N LEU A 334 0.15 -15.26 17.12
CA LEU A 334 0.63 -14.83 18.44
C LEU A 334 -0.38 -13.88 19.11
N LEU A 335 -0.91 -12.90 18.38
CA LEU A 335 -1.88 -11.94 18.92
C LEU A 335 -3.27 -12.53 19.20
N LYS A 336 -3.60 -13.71 18.67
CA LYS A 336 -4.91 -14.39 18.82
C LYS A 336 -4.95 -15.43 19.95
N GLY A 337 -3.94 -15.45 20.82
CA GLY A 337 -3.85 -16.40 21.95
C GLY A 337 -2.56 -17.19 22.00
N GLY A 338 -1.46 -16.68 21.42
CA GLY A 338 -0.14 -17.28 21.53
C GLY A 338 0.52 -17.05 22.90
N CYS A 339 1.76 -17.53 23.04
CA CYS A 339 2.54 -17.31 24.26
C CYS A 339 3.34 -16.00 24.16
N PRO A 340 3.31 -15.11 25.17
CA PRO A 340 4.08 -13.86 25.16
C PRO A 340 5.59 -14.04 24.99
N ASP A 341 6.14 -15.17 25.43
CA ASP A 341 7.58 -15.46 25.33
C ASP A 341 8.02 -15.78 23.89
N GLN A 342 7.09 -16.24 23.05
CA GLN A 342 7.36 -16.46 21.62
C GLN A 342 7.57 -15.15 20.86
N LEU A 343 7.13 -14.01 21.41
CA LEU A 343 7.31 -12.70 20.79
C LEU A 343 8.79 -12.34 20.62
N ASP A 344 9.64 -12.65 21.62
CA ASP A 344 11.06 -12.33 21.55
C ASP A 344 11.77 -13.15 20.46
N THR A 345 11.38 -14.41 20.30
CA THR A 345 11.85 -15.27 19.21
C THR A 345 11.36 -14.77 17.85
N TRP A 346 10.08 -14.39 17.75
CA TRP A 346 9.50 -13.82 16.53
C TRP A 346 10.21 -12.53 16.09
N ILE A 347 10.57 -11.65 17.04
CA ILE A 347 11.34 -10.42 16.76
C ILE A 347 12.72 -10.75 16.19
N LYS A 348 13.40 -11.77 16.75
CA LYS A 348 14.70 -12.22 16.23
C LYS A 348 14.58 -12.77 14.82
N ASP A 349 13.58 -13.61 14.56
CA ASP A 349 13.33 -14.19 13.24
C ASP A 349 13.01 -13.11 12.20
N GLY A 350 12.22 -12.10 12.58
CA GLY A 350 11.92 -10.95 11.71
C GLY A 350 13.17 -10.18 11.28
N ARG A 351 14.16 -10.03 12.16
CA ARG A 351 15.44 -9.36 11.86
C ARG A 351 16.33 -10.16 10.91
N LEU A 352 16.26 -11.49 10.96
CA LEU A 352 17.04 -12.36 10.07
C LEU A 352 16.63 -12.22 8.60
N ILE A 353 15.44 -11.66 8.30
CA ILE A 353 15.00 -11.35 6.94
C ILE A 353 15.89 -10.24 6.32
N GLY A 354 16.52 -9.39 7.13
CA GLY A 354 17.45 -8.37 6.66
C GLY A 354 16.77 -7.21 5.91
N ARG A 355 15.56 -6.82 6.34
CA ARG A 355 14.74 -5.80 5.66
C ARG A 355 14.46 -4.61 6.58
N LYS A 356 14.85 -3.42 6.12
CA LYS A 356 14.88 -2.19 6.92
C LYS A 356 13.52 -1.83 7.53
N ARG A 357 12.41 -2.01 6.81
CA ARG A 357 11.06 -1.69 7.33
C ARG A 357 10.62 -2.70 8.38
N ILE A 358 11.00 -3.97 8.22
CA ILE A 358 10.75 -5.01 9.22
C ILE A 358 11.57 -4.74 10.48
N ASP A 359 12.85 -4.37 10.35
CA ASP A 359 13.69 -3.99 11.48
C ASP A 359 13.13 -2.76 12.21
N THR A 360 12.66 -1.77 11.47
CA THR A 360 12.03 -0.56 12.04
C THR A 360 10.75 -0.93 12.81
N PHE A 361 9.94 -1.84 12.29
CA PHE A 361 8.77 -2.36 12.98
C PHE A 361 9.16 -3.08 14.28
N CYS A 362 10.14 -3.98 14.23
CA CYS A 362 10.68 -4.72 15.37
C CYS A 362 11.20 -3.77 16.47
N ASN A 363 12.00 -2.77 16.11
CA ASN A 363 12.46 -1.73 17.05
C ASN A 363 11.30 -0.96 17.68
N GLY A 364 10.21 -0.79 16.94
CA GLY A 364 8.98 -0.18 17.44
C GLY A 364 8.23 -1.07 18.45
N LEU A 365 8.28 -2.39 18.29
CA LEU A 365 7.71 -3.34 19.25
C LEU A 365 8.54 -3.37 20.54
N GLU A 366 9.86 -3.42 20.43
CA GLU A 366 10.75 -3.49 21.60
C GLU A 366 10.59 -2.28 22.53
N LYS A 367 10.38 -1.09 21.97
CA LYS A 367 10.12 0.13 22.75
C LYS A 367 8.88 0.06 23.62
N ASP A 368 7.91 -0.79 23.28
CA ASP A 368 6.63 -0.94 23.99
C ASP A 368 6.36 -2.42 24.31
N ILE A 369 7.42 -3.21 24.52
CA ILE A 369 7.37 -4.67 24.54
C ILE A 369 6.39 -5.21 25.58
N GLN A 370 6.35 -4.60 26.76
CA GLN A 370 5.46 -5.02 27.83
C GLN A 370 3.99 -4.85 27.44
N ALA A 371 3.64 -3.74 26.78
CA ALA A 371 2.26 -3.53 26.33
C ALA A 371 1.86 -4.50 25.23
N VAL A 372 2.80 -4.90 24.37
CA VAL A 372 2.58 -5.93 23.34
C VAL A 372 2.42 -7.32 23.97
N LYS A 373 3.27 -7.70 24.93
CA LYS A 373 3.12 -8.95 25.69
C LYS A 373 1.79 -9.00 26.44
N ASN A 374 1.37 -7.89 27.03
CA ASN A 374 0.05 -7.77 27.66
C ASN A 374 -1.09 -7.92 26.65
N ALA A 375 -0.93 -7.43 25.41
CA ALA A 375 -1.91 -7.63 24.33
C ALA A 375 -2.02 -9.09 23.86
N ILE A 376 -1.00 -9.90 24.08
CA ILE A 376 -1.06 -11.36 23.87
C ILE A 376 -1.71 -12.04 25.07
N THR A 377 -1.42 -11.58 26.28
CA THR A 377 -1.83 -12.21 27.55
C THR A 377 -3.30 -11.97 27.92
N TYR A 378 -3.80 -10.75 27.73
CA TYR A 378 -5.10 -10.32 28.23
C TYR A 378 -6.08 -10.05 27.10
N ASP A 379 -7.33 -10.49 27.22
CA ASP A 379 -8.32 -10.39 26.12
C ASP A 379 -8.80 -8.97 25.80
N TRP A 380 -8.47 -7.97 26.61
CA TRP A 380 -8.90 -6.59 26.42
C TRP A 380 -8.48 -6.03 25.05
N THR A 381 -9.44 -5.41 24.35
CA THR A 381 -9.22 -4.78 23.03
C THR A 381 -9.53 -3.30 23.08
N ASN A 382 -8.88 -2.54 22.19
CA ASN A 382 -9.20 -1.14 21.94
C ASN A 382 -10.37 -0.96 20.93
N GLY A 383 -10.92 -2.04 20.39
CA GLY A 383 -11.95 -1.98 19.33
C GLY A 383 -13.24 -1.28 19.78
N LEU A 384 -13.62 -1.43 21.05
CA LEU A 384 -14.75 -0.69 21.63
C LEU A 384 -14.49 0.82 21.66
N VAL A 385 -13.23 1.24 21.82
CA VAL A 385 -12.85 2.66 21.79
C VAL A 385 -13.00 3.20 20.38
N GLU A 386 -12.49 2.49 19.37
CA GLU A 386 -12.61 2.90 17.96
C GLU A 386 -14.08 3.07 17.53
N GLY A 387 -14.94 2.13 17.91
CA GLY A 387 -16.39 2.23 17.69
C GLY A 387 -16.98 3.50 18.30
N ASN A 388 -16.59 3.83 19.53
CA ASN A 388 -17.02 5.05 20.21
C ASN A 388 -16.42 6.32 19.62
N VAL A 389 -15.18 6.30 19.14
CA VAL A 389 -14.57 7.41 18.38
C VAL A 389 -15.42 7.71 17.13
N ASN A 390 -15.89 6.68 16.44
CA ASN A 390 -16.75 6.84 15.27
C ASN A 390 -18.15 7.39 15.64
N ARG A 391 -18.76 6.90 16.73
CA ARG A 391 -20.01 7.47 17.27
C ARG A 391 -19.86 8.93 17.68
N LEU A 392 -18.76 9.29 18.35
CA LEU A 392 -18.42 10.66 18.72
C LEU A 392 -18.35 11.54 17.48
N LYS A 393 -17.64 11.10 16.42
CA LYS A 393 -17.55 11.83 15.15
C LYS A 393 -18.93 12.07 14.54
N ASN A 394 -19.85 11.11 14.63
CA ASN A 394 -21.23 11.26 14.15
C ASN A 394 -22.02 12.28 14.97
N LYS A 395 -22.04 12.17 16.31
CA LYS A 395 -22.68 13.16 17.19
C LYS A 395 -22.15 14.58 16.96
N LYS A 396 -20.85 14.72 16.72
CA LYS A 396 -20.25 16.01 16.36
C LYS A 396 -20.80 16.57 15.04
N ARG A 397 -21.00 15.72 14.02
CA ARG A 397 -21.60 16.11 12.73
C ARG A 397 -23.05 16.53 12.90
N GLU A 398 -23.84 15.79 13.67
CA GLU A 398 -25.23 16.14 14.01
C GLU A 398 -25.34 17.49 14.73
N MET A 399 -24.33 17.85 15.52
CA MET A 399 -24.27 19.13 16.21
C MET A 399 -23.88 20.31 15.30
N TYR A 400 -23.52 20.06 14.03
CA TYR A 400 -23.10 21.07 13.04
C TYR A 400 -22.03 22.06 13.56
N GLY A 401 -21.21 21.67 14.55
CA GLY A 401 -20.24 22.56 15.20
C GLY A 401 -20.85 23.69 16.05
N LYS A 402 -22.17 23.72 16.26
CA LYS A 402 -22.88 24.79 17.01
C LYS A 402 -23.04 24.52 18.50
N GLY A 403 -22.39 23.50 19.05
CA GLY A 403 -22.46 23.13 20.46
C GLY A 403 -21.12 23.30 21.17
N SER A 404 -21.16 23.73 22.43
CA SER A 404 -19.97 23.79 23.29
C SER A 404 -19.38 22.39 23.53
N PHE A 405 -18.09 22.33 23.84
CA PHE A 405 -17.42 21.08 24.19
C PHE A 405 -18.16 20.34 25.32
N GLU A 406 -18.59 21.06 26.35
CA GLU A 406 -19.33 20.48 27.49
C GLU A 406 -20.65 19.82 27.05
N LEU A 407 -21.34 20.38 26.05
CA LEU A 407 -22.54 19.76 25.50
C LEU A 407 -22.21 18.49 24.71
N LEU A 408 -21.12 18.49 23.94
CA LEU A 408 -20.65 17.30 23.21
C LEU A 408 -20.26 16.19 24.21
N ARG A 409 -19.45 16.54 25.21
CA ARG A 409 -19.00 15.66 26.30
C ARG A 409 -20.19 14.96 26.95
N ARG A 410 -21.21 15.70 27.38
CA ARG A 410 -22.44 15.15 27.98
C ARG A 410 -23.23 14.30 27.00
N LYS A 411 -23.42 14.75 25.76
CA LYS A 411 -24.15 13.96 24.74
C LYS A 411 -23.49 12.63 24.42
N VAL A 412 -22.17 12.52 24.55
CA VAL A 412 -21.45 11.28 24.29
C VAL A 412 -21.50 10.37 25.52
N CYS A 413 -21.18 10.87 26.71
CA CYS A 413 -21.13 10.05 27.93
C CYS A 413 -22.52 9.63 28.44
N LEU A 414 -23.55 10.47 28.24
CA LEU A 414 -24.93 10.18 28.68
C LEU A 414 -25.80 9.50 27.62
N SER A 415 -25.24 9.20 26.44
CA SER A 415 -25.99 8.48 25.40
C SER A 415 -26.30 7.07 25.86
N GLN A 416 -27.58 6.77 26.13
CA GLN A 416 -28.01 5.40 26.41
C GLN A 416 -28.19 4.56 25.14
N THR A 417 -28.28 5.21 23.98
CA THR A 417 -28.41 4.56 22.67
C THR A 417 -27.09 4.65 21.89
N GLY A 418 -26.76 3.51 21.27
CA GLY A 418 -25.65 3.33 20.34
C GLY A 418 -25.94 3.84 18.94
#